data_AF-A0A9P7WSN1-F1
#
_entry.id   AF-A0A9P7WSN1-F1
#
_cell.length_a   1.000
_cell.length_b   1.000
_cell.length_c   1.000
_cell.angle_alpha   90.00
_cell.angle_beta   90.00
_cell.angle_gamma   90.00
#
_symmetry.space_group_name_H-M   'P 1'
#
loop_
_entity.id
_entity.type
_entity.pdbx_description
1 polymer ?
#
loop_
_entity_poly.entity_id
_entity_poly.type
_entity_poly.pdbx_seq_one_letter_code
_entity_poly.pdbx_strand_id
1 'polypeptide(L)'
;MLNKEFCIHFVTSSPHASPLELMAAVKASILEAARLGIVAFDCLHDEELVLIPYALFFAGDNPMQAEECSHAGLTANHFCHTCHVGGSKKFKASDQGFQTLFETPEEMAQHSKTLWDKSVLSGATKKVEDHQQDTGVWDTLASPYINAITKKGVEL
;
A
#
# COMPACT_ATOMS: atom_id res chain seq x y z
N MET A 1 -1.21 11.70 8.16
CA MET A 1 -2.58 11.83 8.71
C MET A 1 -2.96 10.67 9.62
N LEU A 2 -2.62 9.41 9.29
CA LEU A 2 -2.97 8.23 10.10
C LEU A 2 -2.47 8.26 11.56
N ASN A 3 -1.31 8.88 11.83
CA ASN A 3 -0.74 8.95 13.20
C ASN A 3 -1.38 10.04 14.09
N LYS A 4 -2.51 10.62 13.69
CA LYS A 4 -3.25 11.58 14.52
C LYS A 4 -4.07 10.80 15.55
N GLU A 5 -4.17 11.33 16.77
CA GLU A 5 -4.89 10.68 17.88
C GLU A 5 -6.33 10.29 17.51
N PHE A 6 -7.04 11.13 16.76
CA PHE A 6 -8.42 10.84 16.33
C PHE A 6 -8.54 9.65 15.36
N CYS A 7 -7.45 9.21 14.73
CA CYS A 7 -7.42 8.01 13.87
C CYS A 7 -7.07 6.74 14.66
N ILE A 8 -6.73 6.85 15.95
CA ILE A 8 -6.27 5.76 16.79
C ILE A 8 -7.37 5.44 17.80
N HIS A 9 -8.02 4.29 17.61
CA HIS A 9 -9.06 3.82 18.51
C HIS A 9 -8.60 2.57 19.25
N PHE A 10 -8.75 2.59 20.57
CA PHE A 10 -8.60 1.38 21.37
C PHE A 10 -9.80 0.46 21.13
N VAL A 11 -9.52 -0.80 20.79
CA VAL A 11 -10.57 -1.78 20.46
C VAL A 11 -10.86 -2.70 21.65
N THR A 12 -9.85 -3.37 22.20
CA THR A 12 -10.04 -4.34 23.28
C THR A 12 -8.74 -4.68 24.00
N SER A 13 -8.85 -5.15 25.24
CA SER A 13 -7.80 -5.85 25.98
C SER A 13 -8.45 -6.89 26.89
N SER A 14 -7.69 -7.93 27.26
CA SER A 14 -8.15 -8.94 28.20
C SER A 14 -6.98 -9.48 29.02
N PRO A 15 -7.16 -9.72 30.32
CA PRO A 15 -6.16 -10.41 31.14
C PRO A 15 -6.20 -11.94 30.95
N HIS A 16 -7.18 -12.46 30.21
CA HIS A 16 -7.43 -13.89 30.05
C HIS A 16 -7.32 -14.39 28.62
N ALA A 17 -7.50 -13.51 27.63
CA ALA A 17 -7.41 -13.87 26.22
C ALA A 17 -6.04 -13.50 25.67
N SER A 18 -5.46 -14.42 24.89
CA SER A 18 -4.25 -14.20 24.11
C SER A 18 -4.46 -13.13 23.03
N PRO A 19 -3.38 -12.51 22.51
CA PRO A 19 -3.49 -11.56 21.40
C PRO A 19 -4.21 -12.15 20.18
N LEU A 20 -4.00 -13.43 19.87
CA LEU A 20 -4.65 -14.10 18.75
C LEU A 20 -6.17 -14.26 18.95
N GLU A 21 -6.61 -14.58 20.17
CA GLU A 21 -8.04 -14.67 20.51
C GLU A 21 -8.71 -13.30 20.42
N LEU A 22 -8.04 -12.24 20.92
CA LEU A 22 -8.52 -10.86 20.77
C LEU A 22 -8.63 -10.48 19.30
N MET A 23 -7.60 -10.77 18.49
CA MET A 23 -7.60 -10.48 17.06
C MET A 23 -8.68 -11.25 16.30
N ALA A 24 -8.93 -12.51 16.67
CA ALA A 24 -10.00 -13.31 16.09
C ALA A 24 -11.39 -12.68 16.32
N ALA A 25 -11.64 -12.18 17.54
CA ALA A 25 -12.88 -11.47 17.87
C ALA A 25 -13.03 -10.15 17.10
N VAL A 26 -11.94 -9.37 16.98
CA VAL A 26 -11.92 -8.13 16.20
C VAL A 26 -12.19 -8.41 14.72
N LYS A 27 -11.53 -9.42 14.15
CA LYS A 27 -11.76 -9.87 12.77
C LYS A 27 -13.21 -10.25 12.55
N ALA A 28 -13.80 -11.05 13.44
CA ALA A 28 -15.20 -11.46 13.33
C ALA A 28 -16.14 -10.26 13.36
N SER A 29 -15.89 -9.28 14.23
CA SER A 29 -16.69 -8.05 14.32
C SER A 29 -16.63 -7.22 13.04
N ILE A 30 -15.44 -7.06 12.45
CA ILE A 30 -15.26 -6.33 11.18
C ILE A 30 -15.95 -7.06 10.03
N LEU A 31 -15.80 -8.39 9.94
CA LEU A 31 -16.44 -9.19 8.89
C LEU A 31 -17.96 -9.14 8.99
N GLU A 32 -18.51 -9.21 10.20
CA GLU A 32 -19.95 -9.11 10.40
C GLU A 32 -20.46 -7.72 10.03
N ALA A 33 -19.76 -6.66 10.42
CA ALA A 33 -20.07 -5.29 10.02
C ALA A 33 -20.00 -5.09 8.49
N ALA A 34 -19.00 -5.67 7.83
CA ALA A 34 -18.89 -5.62 6.36
C ALA A 34 -20.03 -6.41 5.66
N ARG A 35 -20.54 -7.46 6.30
CA ARG A 35 -21.59 -8.33 5.75
C ARG A 35 -23.00 -7.79 5.98
N LEU A 36 -23.27 -7.29 7.19
CA LEU A 36 -24.59 -6.83 7.60
C LEU A 36 -24.78 -5.32 7.51
N GLY A 37 -23.68 -4.56 7.51
CA GLY A 37 -23.71 -3.13 7.76
C GLY A 37 -23.91 -2.81 9.25
N ILE A 38 -23.59 -1.58 9.62
CA ILE A 38 -23.81 -0.99 10.94
C ILE A 38 -24.85 0.10 10.78
N VAL A 39 -26.00 -0.06 11.43
CA VAL A 39 -27.02 0.99 11.49
C VAL A 39 -26.48 2.13 12.35
N ALA A 40 -26.47 3.34 11.80
CA ALA A 40 -26.08 4.56 12.49
C ALA A 40 -27.04 5.70 12.13
N PHE A 41 -26.96 6.80 12.87
CA PHE A 41 -27.82 7.97 12.66
C PHE A 41 -27.01 9.14 12.14
N ASP A 42 -27.45 9.74 11.03
CA ASP A 42 -26.86 10.97 10.50
C ASP A 42 -27.51 12.18 11.15
N CYS A 43 -26.79 12.83 12.07
CA CYS A 43 -27.29 14.02 12.75
C CYS A 43 -27.40 15.27 11.85
N LEU A 44 -26.76 15.28 10.67
CA LEU A 44 -26.85 16.38 9.72
C LEU A 44 -28.16 16.32 8.92
N HIS A 45 -28.60 15.11 8.56
CA HIS A 45 -29.78 14.88 7.72
C HIS A 45 -30.99 14.33 8.48
N ASP A 46 -30.84 14.05 9.78
CA ASP A 46 -31.89 13.52 10.68
C ASP A 46 -32.48 12.19 10.19
N GLU A 47 -31.62 11.31 9.67
CA GLU A 47 -32.03 10.01 9.10
C GLU A 47 -31.13 8.85 9.53
N GLU A 48 -31.69 7.63 9.46
CA GLU A 48 -30.95 6.39 9.68
C GLU A 48 -30.16 6.02 8.41
N LEU A 49 -28.89 5.67 8.58
CA LEU A 49 -28.02 5.19 7.52
C LEU A 49 -27.35 3.87 7.89
N VAL A 50 -26.75 3.21 6.90
CA VAL A 50 -26.00 1.98 7.09
C VAL A 50 -24.55 2.20 6.69
N LEU A 51 -23.62 2.01 7.62
CA LEU A 51 -22.19 2.04 7.39
C LEU A 51 -21.70 0.63 7.04
N ILE A 52 -21.03 0.49 5.89
CA ILE A 52 -20.43 -0.78 5.46
C ILE A 52 -18.91 -0.60 5.40
N PRO A 53 -18.15 -1.13 6.38
CA PRO A 53 -16.71 -1.00 6.36
C PRO A 53 -16.08 -1.91 5.29
N TYR A 54 -15.11 -1.36 4.56
CA TYR A 54 -14.26 -2.10 3.62
C TYR A 54 -12.81 -2.00 4.03
N ALA A 55 -12.14 -3.16 4.14
CA ALA A 55 -10.70 -3.20 4.39
C ALA A 55 -9.95 -2.87 3.09
N LEU A 56 -9.43 -1.64 2.99
CA LEU A 56 -8.67 -1.19 1.82
C LEU A 56 -7.21 -1.67 1.85
N PHE A 57 -6.60 -1.71 3.04
CA PHE A 57 -5.20 -2.05 3.21
C PHE A 57 -4.91 -2.53 4.64
N PHE A 58 -4.08 -3.57 4.78
CA PHE A 58 -3.59 -4.06 6.06
C PHE A 58 -2.13 -3.64 6.26
N ALA A 59 -1.93 -2.44 6.81
CA ALA A 59 -0.62 -1.82 7.05
C ALA A 59 0.15 -2.45 8.23
N GLY A 60 0.07 -3.77 8.42
CA GLY A 60 0.76 -4.44 9.52
C GLY A 60 2.26 -4.46 9.26
N ASP A 61 3.01 -3.54 9.88
CA ASP A 61 4.48 -3.55 9.90
C ASP A 61 5.06 -3.74 11.31
N ASN A 62 4.20 -3.98 12.30
CA ASN A 62 4.60 -4.02 13.71
C ASN A 62 5.15 -5.41 14.12
N PRO A 63 6.07 -5.48 15.10
CA PRO A 63 6.65 -6.74 15.56
C PRO A 63 5.62 -7.78 16.02
N MET A 64 4.52 -7.34 16.62
CA MET A 64 3.43 -8.20 17.08
C MET A 64 2.78 -8.95 15.91
N GLN A 65 2.59 -8.29 14.76
CA GLN A 65 2.04 -8.93 13.57
C GLN A 65 2.97 -9.99 13.01
N ALA A 66 4.29 -9.77 13.05
CA ALA A 66 5.25 -10.80 12.65
C ALA A 66 5.17 -12.03 13.58
N GLU A 67 5.16 -11.82 14.89
CA GLU A 67 5.06 -12.89 15.89
C GLU A 67 3.78 -13.73 15.72
N GLU A 68 2.62 -13.07 15.67
CA GLU A 68 1.31 -13.74 15.55
C GLU A 68 1.12 -14.43 14.19
N CYS A 69 1.82 -13.98 13.15
CA CYS A 69 1.83 -14.63 11.83
C CYS A 69 2.96 -15.67 11.68
N SER A 70 3.64 -16.05 12.76
CA SER A 70 4.78 -16.99 12.74
C SER A 70 5.91 -16.56 11.78
N HIS A 71 6.12 -15.25 11.65
CA HIS A 71 7.12 -14.64 10.79
C HIS A 71 8.30 -14.12 11.61
N ALA A 72 9.53 -14.34 11.15
CA ALA A 72 10.75 -13.91 11.84
C ALA A 72 11.10 -12.40 11.64
N GLY A 73 10.14 -11.63 11.11
CA GLY A 73 10.26 -10.18 10.90
C GLY A 73 11.38 -9.78 9.94
N LEU A 74 11.89 -8.56 10.10
CA LEU A 74 12.94 -7.98 9.25
C LEU A 74 14.30 -8.71 9.35
N THR A 75 14.49 -9.53 10.39
CA THR A 75 15.73 -10.30 10.57
C THR A 75 15.79 -11.58 9.74
N ALA A 76 14.66 -12.01 9.19
CA ALA A 76 14.58 -13.17 8.33
C ALA A 76 15.41 -12.99 7.05
N ASN A 77 15.84 -14.11 6.46
CA ASN A 77 16.42 -14.07 5.12
C ASN A 77 15.39 -13.52 4.14
N HIS A 78 14.16 -14.03 4.20
CA HIS A 78 12.99 -13.53 3.47
C HIS A 78 12.05 -12.83 4.46
N PHE A 79 11.99 -11.51 4.39
CA PHE A 79 11.34 -10.67 5.40
C PHE A 79 9.97 -10.12 4.95
N CYS A 80 9.52 -10.47 3.75
CA CYS A 80 8.21 -10.09 3.23
C CYS A 80 7.43 -11.35 2.83
N HIS A 81 6.28 -11.59 3.44
CA HIS A 81 5.40 -12.71 3.08
C HIS A 81 4.63 -12.52 1.78
N THR A 82 4.52 -11.29 1.28
CA THR A 82 3.78 -11.00 0.05
C THR A 82 4.63 -11.33 -1.17
N CYS A 83 5.80 -10.69 -1.30
CA CYS A 83 6.67 -10.88 -2.45
C CYS A 83 7.82 -11.86 -2.22
N HIS A 84 8.02 -12.37 -0.99
CA HIS A 84 9.09 -13.31 -0.65
C HIS A 84 10.50 -12.76 -0.90
N VAL A 85 10.64 -11.43 -1.05
CA VAL A 85 11.92 -10.77 -1.27
C VAL A 85 12.87 -11.04 -0.12
N GLY A 86 14.15 -11.27 -0.44
CA GLY A 86 15.14 -11.59 0.54
C GLY A 86 16.34 -12.38 0.04
N GLY A 87 16.93 -13.15 0.95
CA GLY A 87 18.12 -13.97 0.75
C GLY A 87 19.05 -13.91 1.96
N SER A 88 20.17 -14.64 1.89
CA SER A 88 21.19 -14.58 2.94
C SER A 88 21.68 -13.15 3.15
N LYS A 89 22.15 -12.80 4.36
CA LYS A 89 22.76 -11.49 4.63
C LYS A 89 23.88 -11.14 3.62
N LYS A 90 24.69 -12.14 3.24
CA LYS A 90 25.75 -11.99 2.24
C LYS A 90 25.20 -11.68 0.85
N PHE A 91 24.10 -12.33 0.45
CA PHE A 91 23.45 -12.07 -0.84
C PHE A 91 22.81 -10.68 -0.86
N LYS A 92 22.04 -10.31 0.17
CA LYS A 92 21.42 -8.98 0.26
C LYS A 92 22.45 -7.83 0.29
N ALA A 93 23.68 -8.11 0.70
CA ALA A 93 24.79 -7.15 0.69
C ALA A 93 25.59 -7.13 -0.63
N SER A 94 25.32 -8.03 -1.58
CA SER A 94 25.91 -7.96 -2.92
C SER A 94 25.09 -7.04 -3.82
N ASP A 95 25.70 -6.50 -4.88
CA ASP A 95 24.99 -5.65 -5.84
C ASP A 95 23.77 -6.35 -6.43
N GLN A 96 23.92 -7.63 -6.79
CA GLN A 96 22.84 -8.45 -7.34
C GLN A 96 21.70 -8.60 -6.33
N GLY A 97 21.98 -8.97 -5.08
CA GLY A 97 20.92 -9.19 -4.09
C GLY A 97 20.35 -7.91 -3.51
N PHE A 98 21.08 -6.80 -3.55
CA PHE A 98 20.55 -5.48 -3.21
C PHE A 98 19.55 -5.01 -4.27
N GLN A 99 19.85 -5.21 -5.57
CA GLN A 99 18.94 -4.89 -6.66
C GLN A 99 17.59 -5.61 -6.53
N THR A 100 17.60 -6.89 -6.12
CA THR A 100 16.34 -7.66 -5.96
C THR A 100 15.43 -7.10 -4.86
N LEU A 101 15.95 -6.32 -3.90
CA LEU A 101 15.13 -5.68 -2.87
C LEU A 101 14.25 -4.55 -3.43
N PHE A 102 14.62 -4.00 -4.59
CA PHE A 102 13.94 -2.90 -5.26
C PHE A 102 13.33 -3.33 -6.59
N GLU A 103 13.27 -4.63 -6.86
CA GLU A 103 12.56 -5.16 -8.02
C GLU A 103 11.07 -4.85 -7.85
N THR A 104 10.66 -3.77 -8.50
CA THR A 104 9.25 -3.47 -8.74
C THR A 104 8.62 -4.63 -9.50
N PRO A 105 7.35 -4.99 -9.21
CA PRO A 105 6.61 -5.92 -10.07
C PRO A 105 6.77 -5.52 -11.53
N GLU A 106 6.96 -6.49 -12.41
CA GLU A 106 7.29 -6.27 -13.82
C GLU A 106 6.32 -5.32 -14.52
N GLU A 107 5.04 -5.38 -14.12
CA GLU A 107 3.97 -4.49 -14.53
C GLU A 107 4.26 -3.02 -14.20
N MET A 108 4.71 -2.71 -12.98
CA MET A 108 5.07 -1.33 -12.58
C MET A 108 6.27 -0.81 -13.37
N ALA A 109 7.29 -1.66 -13.58
CA ALA A 109 8.47 -1.29 -14.35
C ALA A 109 8.13 -1.00 -15.82
N GLN A 110 7.20 -1.76 -16.41
CA GLN A 110 6.67 -1.52 -17.76
C GLN A 110 5.89 -0.21 -17.85
N HIS A 111 5.07 0.12 -16.85
CA HIS A 111 4.38 1.41 -16.80
C HIS A 111 5.37 2.58 -16.69
N SER A 112 6.39 2.50 -15.83
CA SER A 112 7.46 3.51 -15.77
C SER A 112 8.18 3.69 -17.12
N LYS A 113 8.53 2.59 -17.81
CA LYS A 113 9.12 2.68 -19.16
C LYS A 113 8.17 3.32 -20.18
N THR A 114 6.89 2.96 -20.13
CA THR A 114 5.87 3.51 -21.01
C THR A 114 5.70 5.02 -20.81
N LEU A 115 5.83 5.52 -19.57
CA LEU A 115 5.84 6.96 -19.29
C LEU A 115 7.02 7.66 -19.97
N TRP A 116 8.22 7.06 -19.91
CA TRP A 116 9.40 7.57 -20.63
C TRP A 116 9.18 7.61 -22.14
N ASP A 117 8.70 6.52 -22.73
CA ASP A 117 8.45 6.44 -24.18
C ASP A 117 7.39 7.46 -24.62
N LYS A 118 6.35 7.68 -23.81
CA LYS A 118 5.32 8.70 -24.08
C LYS A 118 5.83 10.13 -23.92
N SER A 119 6.82 10.36 -23.06
CA SER A 119 7.36 11.71 -22.78
C SER A 119 8.01 12.38 -23.99
N VAL A 120 8.47 11.59 -24.97
CA VAL A 120 9.14 12.07 -26.19
C VAL A 120 8.22 12.17 -27.41
N LEU A 121 6.94 11.81 -27.28
CA LEU A 121 5.98 11.84 -28.38
C LEU A 121 5.30 13.23 -28.53
N SER A 122 4.72 13.49 -29.69
CA SER A 122 3.86 14.67 -29.87
C SER A 122 2.67 14.63 -28.91
N GLY A 123 2.37 15.77 -28.26
CA GLY A 123 1.33 15.84 -27.22
C GLY A 123 1.68 15.07 -25.94
N ALA A 124 2.98 14.95 -25.63
CA ALA A 124 3.49 14.18 -24.51
C ALA A 124 2.81 14.49 -23.17
N THR A 125 2.55 15.77 -22.86
CA THR A 125 1.93 16.18 -21.59
C THR A 125 0.63 15.43 -21.33
N LYS A 126 -0.30 15.46 -22.29
CA LYS A 126 -1.58 14.77 -22.17
C LYS A 126 -1.42 13.25 -22.16
N LYS A 127 -0.53 12.71 -23.00
CA LYS A 127 -0.28 11.24 -23.07
C LYS A 127 0.31 10.66 -21.78
N VAL A 128 1.17 11.42 -21.11
CA VAL A 128 1.75 11.07 -19.81
C VAL A 128 0.66 11.14 -18.73
N GLU A 129 -0.11 12.24 -18.67
CA GLU A 129 -1.23 12.41 -17.74
C GLU A 129 -2.28 11.30 -17.88
N ASP A 130 -2.72 11.03 -19.12
CA ASP A 130 -3.70 9.97 -19.41
C ASP A 130 -3.18 8.60 -18.93
N HIS A 131 -1.89 8.29 -19.15
CA HIS A 131 -1.33 7.01 -18.72
C HIS A 131 -1.18 6.90 -17.20
N GLN A 132 -0.83 8.00 -16.52
CA GLN A 132 -0.75 8.03 -15.06
C GLN A 132 -2.14 7.88 -14.41
N GLN A 133 -3.17 8.45 -15.02
CA GLN A 133 -4.56 8.30 -14.55
C GLN A 133 -5.09 6.89 -14.77
N ASP A 134 -4.85 6.29 -15.94
CA ASP A 134 -5.30 4.93 -16.26
C ASP A 134 -4.63 3.86 -15.37
N THR A 135 -3.33 4.01 -15.12
CA THR A 135 -2.54 2.99 -14.42
C THR A 135 -2.40 3.24 -12.93
N GLY A 136 -2.59 4.48 -12.48
CA GLY A 136 -2.28 4.89 -11.12
C GLY A 136 -0.78 4.85 -10.79
N VAL A 137 0.11 4.67 -11.77
CA VAL A 137 1.56 4.60 -11.56
C VAL A 137 2.17 6.00 -11.60
N TRP A 138 2.65 6.46 -10.45
CA TRP A 138 3.33 7.74 -10.27
C TRP A 138 4.79 7.50 -9.90
N ASP A 139 5.67 7.49 -10.91
CA ASP A 139 7.11 7.34 -10.68
C ASP A 139 7.71 8.67 -10.21
N THR A 140 7.74 8.88 -8.90
CA THR A 140 8.26 10.11 -8.29
C THR A 140 9.75 10.34 -8.57
N LEU A 141 10.51 9.29 -8.88
CA LEU A 141 11.93 9.38 -9.23
C LEU A 141 12.11 9.89 -10.67
N ALA A 142 11.33 9.37 -11.62
CA ALA A 142 11.40 9.75 -13.03
C ALA A 142 10.66 11.06 -13.35
N SER A 143 9.64 11.41 -12.56
CA SER A 143 8.75 12.56 -12.81
C SER A 143 9.47 13.88 -13.09
N PRO A 144 10.53 14.30 -12.36
CA PRO A 144 11.24 15.54 -12.65
C PRO A 144 11.84 15.58 -14.06
N TYR A 145 12.35 14.45 -14.54
CA TYR A 145 12.97 14.34 -15.86
C TYR A 145 11.93 14.28 -16.98
N ILE A 146 10.86 13.49 -16.78
CA ILE A 146 9.73 13.40 -17.72
C ILE A 146 9.12 14.78 -17.92
N ASN A 147 8.88 15.53 -16.84
CA ASN A 147 8.33 16.89 -16.90
C ASN A 147 9.26 17.88 -17.61
N ALA A 148 10.59 17.74 -17.44
CA ALA A 148 11.55 18.57 -18.15
C ALA A 148 11.54 18.31 -19.67
N ILE A 149 11.38 17.04 -20.07
CA ILE A 149 11.32 16.62 -21.48
C ILE A 149 10.02 17.11 -22.12
N THR A 150 8.87 16.86 -21.48
CA THR A 150 7.56 17.26 -22.03
C THR A 150 7.47 18.78 -22.17
N LYS A 151 7.99 19.54 -21.20
CA LYS A 151 8.06 20.99 -21.28
C LYS A 151 8.89 21.47 -22.48
N LYS A 152 10.09 20.90 -22.68
CA LYS A 152 10.93 21.21 -23.84
C LYS A 152 10.22 20.91 -25.17
N GLY A 153 9.44 19.84 -25.24
CA GLY A 153 8.67 19.48 -26.45
C GLY A 153 7.54 20.45 -26.79
N VAL A 154 7.05 21.24 -25.84
CA VAL A 154 6.05 22.31 -26.07
C VAL A 154 6.71 23.62 -26.50
N GLU A 155 7.95 23.85 -26.08
CA GLU A 155 8.75 25.04 -26.41
C GLU A 155 9.39 24.98 -27.81
N LEU A 156 9.42 23.80 -28.45
CA LEU A 156 9.93 23.54 -29.81
C LEU A 156 8.82 23.63 -30.86
#